data_AF-A0A453NJY6-F1
#
_entry.id   AF-A0A453NJY6-F1
#
_cell.length_a   1.000
_cell.length_b   1.000
_cell.length_c   1.000
_cell.angle_alpha   90.00
_cell.angle_beta   90.00
_cell.angle_gamma   90.00
#
_symmetry.space_group_name_H-M   'P 1'
#
loop_
_entity.id
_entity.type
_entity.pdbx_description
1 polymer ?
#
loop_
_entity_poly.entity_id
_entity_poly.type
_entity_poly.pdbx_seq_one_letter_code
_entity_poly.pdbx_strand_id
1 'polypeptide(L)' 'MYFGAAYLGWLSRYEGRERSHEFIVQAYLAGPDKVNLQETGPYWKKFLEALIHYEDPKKYVLLLYNLE' A
#
# COMPACT_ATOMS: atom_id res chain seq x y z
N MET A 1 13.98 12.24 -2.55
CA MET A 1 13.81 10.95 -1.85
C MET A 1 13.03 11.09 -0.54
N TYR A 2 13.41 12.00 0.37
CA TYR A 2 12.73 12.19 1.67
C TYR A 2 11.26 12.59 1.59
N PHE A 3 10.88 13.41 0.62
CA PHE A 3 9.47 13.80 0.44
C PHE A 3 8.56 12.58 0.19
N GLY A 4 9.00 11.63 -0.64
CA GLY A 4 8.25 10.40 -0.90
C GLY A 4 8.07 9.56 0.37
N ALA A 5 9.14 9.36 1.14
CA ALA A 5 9.07 8.63 2.41
C ALA A 5 8.17 9.32 3.44
N ALA A 6 8.26 10.66 3.57
CA ALA A 6 7.42 11.45 4.45
C ALA A 6 5.93 11.38 4.05
N TYR A 7 5.65 11.44 2.74
CA TYR A 7 4.29 11.32 2.22
C TYR A 7 3.70 9.93 2.46
N LEU A 8 4.49 8.88 2.26
CA LEU A 8 4.08 7.50 2.55
C LEU A 8 3.81 7.32 4.06
N GLY A 9 4.66 7.90 4.91
CA GLY A 9 4.44 7.95 6.36
C GLY A 9 3.16 8.71 6.75
N TRP A 10 2.90 9.86 6.13
CA TRP A 10 1.66 10.62 6.36
C TRP A 10 0.41 9.85 5.92
N LEU A 11 0.45 9.19 4.75
CA LEU A 11 -0.63 8.35 4.25
C LEU A 11 -0.95 7.16 5.17
N SER A 12 0.05 6.60 5.85
CA SER A 12 -0.16 5.49 6.79
C SER A 12 -1.08 5.84 7.96
N ARG A 13 -1.23 7.13 8.27
CA ARG A 13 -2.12 7.67 9.31
C ARG A 13 -3.15 8.67 8.77
N TYR A 14 -3.51 8.55 7.49
CA TYR A 14 -4.43 9.49 6.86
C TYR A 14 -5.79 9.56 7.59
N GLU A 15 -6.27 10.78 7.87
CA GLU A 15 -7.43 11.08 8.73
C GLU A 15 -7.28 10.61 10.20
N GLY A 16 -6.04 10.53 10.71
CA GLY A 16 -5.78 10.22 12.11
C GLY A 16 -5.98 8.74 12.48
N ARG A 17 -6.12 7.85 11.49
CA ARG A 17 -6.25 6.40 11.69
C ARG A 17 -5.26 5.63 10.84
N GLU A 18 -4.92 4.42 11.30
CA GLU A 18 -4.11 3.49 10.51
C GLU A 18 -4.82 3.12 9.20
N ARG A 19 -4.03 3.02 8.12
CA ARG A 19 -4.53 2.70 6.78
C ARG A 19 -3.97 1.38 6.29
N SER A 20 -4.75 0.70 5.44
CA SER A 20 -4.29 -0.51 4.78
C SER A 20 -3.17 -0.20 3.79
N HIS A 21 -2.30 -1.18 3.55
CA HIS A 21 -1.26 -1.09 2.52
C HIS A 21 -1.85 -0.78 1.13
N GLU A 22 -3.00 -1.37 0.81
CA GLU A 22 -3.71 -1.11 -0.45
C GLU A 22 -4.07 0.37 -0.59
N PHE A 23 -4.68 0.97 0.45
CA PHE A 23 -4.98 2.40 0.46
C PHE A 23 -3.71 3.23 0.27
N ILE A 24 -2.64 2.92 1.01
CA ILE A 24 -1.38 3.67 0.94
C ILE A 24 -0.80 3.64 -0.47
N VAL A 25 -0.74 2.46 -1.11
CA VAL A 25 -0.20 2.29 -2.47
C VAL A 25 -1.03 3.06 -3.49
N GLN A 26 -2.35 2.97 -3.42
CA GLN A 26 -3.25 3.65 -4.35
C GLN A 26 -3.21 5.18 -4.16
N ALA A 27 -3.27 5.65 -2.90
CA ALA A 27 -3.24 7.06 -2.55
C ALA A 27 -1.86 7.72 -2.78
N TYR A 28 -0.77 6.95 -2.76
CA TYR A 28 0.55 7.46 -3.07
C TYR A 28 0.63 8.01 -4.51
N LEU A 29 -0.12 7.39 -5.43
CA LEU A 29 -0.15 7.78 -6.85
C LEU A 29 -1.26 8.79 -7.16
N ALA A 30 -2.49 8.54 -6.70
CA ALA A 30 -3.65 9.35 -7.05
C ALA A 30 -3.97 10.48 -6.05
N GLY A 31 -3.36 10.46 -4.87
CA GLY A 31 -3.79 11.25 -3.71
C GLY A 31 -4.93 10.56 -2.96
N PRO A 32 -5.08 10.84 -1.65
CA PRO A 32 -6.03 10.11 -0.79
C PRO A 32 -7.51 10.43 -1.07
N ASP A 33 -7.82 11.60 -1.63
CA ASP A 33 -9.21 12.02 -1.94
C ASP A 33 -9.68 11.60 -3.33
N LYS A 34 -8.77 11.10 -4.18
CA LYS A 34 -9.03 10.77 -5.58
C LYS A 34 -8.65 9.33 -5.91
N VAL A 35 -8.77 8.42 -4.95
CA VAL A 35 -8.53 6.99 -5.21
C VAL A 35 -9.56 6.47 -6.21
N ASN A 36 -9.20 6.48 -7.48
CA ASN A 36 -9.92 5.78 -8.54
C ASN A 36 -9.41 4.34 -8.54
N LEU A 37 -10.21 3.41 -8.01
CA LEU A 37 -9.84 2.00 -7.91
C LEU A 37 -9.53 1.37 -9.28
N GLN A 38 -10.13 1.88 -10.35
CA GLN A 38 -9.91 1.34 -11.70
C GLN A 38 -8.52 1.70 -12.23
N GLU A 39 -8.05 2.93 -11.96
CA GLU A 39 -6.74 3.41 -12.38
C GLU A 39 -5.62 2.95 -11.44
N THR A 40 -5.91 2.86 -10.14
CA THR A 40 -4.91 2.58 -9.10
C THR A 40 -4.81 1.09 -8.72
N GLY A 41 -5.84 0.29 -9.00
CA GLY A 41 -5.88 -1.15 -8.77
C GLY A 41 -4.70 -1.94 -9.38
N PRO A 42 -4.28 -1.67 -10.63
CA PRO A 42 -3.10 -2.33 -11.21
C PRO A 42 -1.80 -2.10 -10.42
N TYR A 43 -1.67 -0.99 -9.70
CA TYR A 43 -0.47 -0.70 -8.90
C TYR A 43 -0.46 -1.47 -7.59
N TRP A 44 -1.63 -1.74 -7.01
CA TRP A 44 -1.73 -2.64 -5.87
C TRP A 44 -1.25 -4.05 -6.23
N LYS A 45 -1.66 -4.57 -7.40
CA LYS A 45 -1.19 -5.85 -7.90
C LYS A 45 0.33 -5.89 -8.09
N LYS A 46 0.92 -4.85 -8.71
CA LYS A 46 2.38 -4.74 -8.88
C LYS A 46 3.12 -4.67 -7.54
N PHE A 47 2.53 -4.02 -6.54
CA PHE A 47 3.10 -3.98 -5.20
C PHE A 47 3.12 -5.36 -4.56
N LEU A 48 2.02 -6.13 -4.66
CA LEU A 48 1.98 -7.51 -4.18
C LEU A 48 2.98 -8.42 -4.91
N GLU A 49 3.16 -8.23 -6.22
CA GLU A 49 4.17 -8.96 -7.00
C GLU A 49 5.60 -8.60 -6.53
N ALA A 50 5.90 -7.32 -6.32
CA ALA A 50 7.20 -6.89 -5.84
C ALA A 50 7.48 -7.40 -4.42
N LEU A 51 6.49 -7.36 -3.54
CA LEU A 51 6.62 -7.82 -2.16
C LEU A 51 7.08 -9.29 -2.07
N ILE A 52 6.61 -10.17 -2.97
CA ILE A 52 7.06 -11.57 -3.04
C ILE A 52 8.59 -11.67 -3.21
N HIS A 53 9.21 -10.69 -3.86
CA HIS A 53 10.65 -10.68 -4.13
C HIS A 53 11.48 -10.00 -3.03
N TYR A 54 10.89 -9.12 -2.23
CA TYR A 54 11.61 -8.28 -1.28
C TYR A 54 11.34 -8.60 0.19
N GLU A 55 10.24 -9.30 0.51
CA GLU A 55 9.91 -9.68 1.88
C GLU A 55 10.40 -11.10 2.21
N ASP A 56 10.72 -11.37 3.48
CA ASP A 56 11.02 -12.73 3.94
C ASP A 56 9.78 -13.60 3.64
N PRO A 57 9.91 -14.71 2.90
CA PRO A 57 8.80 -15.58 2.52
C PRO A 57 7.90 -15.97 3.70
N LYS A 58 8.45 -16.06 4.92
CA LYS A 58 7.72 -16.41 6.14
C LYS A 58 6.69 -15.36 6.58
N LYS A 59 6.95 -14.08 6.28
CA LYS A 59 6.07 -12.97 6.64
C LYS A 59 4.89 -12.84 5.68
N TYR A 60 5.09 -13.23 4.42
CA TYR A 60 4.08 -13.21 3.38
C TYR A 60 2.94 -14.21 3.60
N VAL A 61 3.30 -15.41 4.06
CA VAL A 61 2.33 -16.44 4.45
C VAL A 61 1.38 -15.89 5.52
N LEU A 62 1.87 -15.17 6.52
CA LEU A 62 1.03 -14.56 7.55
C LEU A 62 0.03 -13.51 7.03
N LEU A 63 0.37 -12.74 5.98
CA LEU A 63 -0.54 -11.74 5.41
C LEU A 63 -1.65 -12.39 4.58
N LEU A 64 -1.35 -13.47 3.86
CA LEU A 64 -2.33 -14.20 3.05
C LEU A 64 -3.35 -14.97 3.90
N TYR A 65 -2.94 -15.51 5.05
CA TYR A 65 -3.82 -16.26 5.95
C TYR A 65 -4.71 -15.38 6.85
N ASN A 66 -4.48 -14.07 6.91
CA ASN A 66 -5.31 -13.11 7.68
C ASN A 66 -6.31 -12.34 6.79
N LEU A 67 -6.48 -12.75 5.54
CA LEU A 67 -7.44 -12.17 4.58
C LEU A 67 -8.72 -13.02 4.40
N GLU A 68 -8.95 -14.02 5.26
CA GLU A 68 -10.22 -14.78 5.38
C GLU A 68 -11.10 -14.26 6.52
#